data_AF-A0A951Q0Z8-F1
#
_entry.id   AF-A0A951Q0Z8-F1
#
_cell.length_a   1.000
_cell.length_b   1.000
_cell.length_c   1.000
_cell.angle_alpha   90.00
_cell.angle_beta   90.00
_cell.angle_gamma   90.00
#
_symmetry.space_group_name_H-M   'P 1'
#
loop_
_entity.id
_entity.type
_entity.pdbx_description
1 polymer ?
#
loop_
_entity_poly.entity_id
_entity_poly.type
_entity_poly.pdbx_seq_one_letter_code
_entity_poly.pdbx_strand_id
1 'polypeptide(L)'
;MSELPDGWIMTPLEDLGNWGSGGTPKRTNPRFYVNGTIPWLVIGDLNDGIVTYAQTHITEEGLLNSSAQLLPPKTLLVAMYGSIGKLGITGITCATNQAIAFCCTYQEVIELRYLFHALKNARDLLVAKGQGGAQQNINQTILKAHQIPLAPLNEQKRIADKLDVLLMRVDACQERLDRVPRILKRFRQNILDLAVSGKLTESWREDNTVRISNTVELIQIEPIGDFLSAINSLDYVIPDGWVWLNPDLIKFSEKHSLSIGPFGSNLTVKDYRDAGIPLVFVRDIRRKNFGNETTKFISEQKAQELWAHRVEPGDLLITKMGDPPGDVAVFPLDRPISVITADCIRIKVNPEIVSIKLLSLFIESSLIRSLIKEITAGVAQQKISLQRFRSMPLPIPPLDEQQEIVRRVESLFAYADRLEAHYQAACTQIERLTPVLLAKAFRGELVPQDPNDESASVLLERIHAERAAQPAKAKRDITSRKPAMTKMTKESVKEAIRQLPQNKFSFDELRENLTGDYDSLKDILFTLLSEAKPILTQVFDQEEQAMRFFRAGK
;
A
#
# COMPACT_ATOMS: atom_id res chain seq x y z
N MET A 1 5.54 -29.20 25.58
CA MET A 1 5.78 -27.88 26.20
C MET A 1 7.29 -27.79 26.37
N SER A 2 7.98 -26.89 25.68
CA SER A 2 9.38 -26.64 26.02
C SER A 2 9.39 -26.07 27.44
N GLU A 3 10.14 -26.68 28.34
CA GLU A 3 10.37 -26.10 29.66
C GLU A 3 10.97 -24.69 29.48
N LEU A 4 10.52 -23.76 30.32
CA LEU A 4 11.11 -22.42 30.33
C LEU A 4 12.57 -22.51 30.80
N PRO A 5 13.44 -21.60 30.35
CA PRO A 5 14.81 -21.53 30.85
C PRO A 5 14.85 -21.28 32.37
N ASP A 6 15.97 -21.64 33.00
CA ASP A 6 16.16 -21.42 34.43
C ASP A 6 16.02 -19.93 34.77
N GLY A 7 15.28 -19.62 35.85
CA GLY A 7 15.02 -18.23 36.28
C GLY A 7 13.90 -17.50 35.52
N TRP A 8 13.31 -18.12 34.49
CA TRP A 8 12.16 -17.58 33.76
C TRP A 8 10.83 -18.07 34.35
N ILE A 9 9.79 -17.26 34.17
CA ILE A 9 8.41 -17.62 34.55
C ILE A 9 7.40 -17.18 33.49
N MET A 10 6.23 -17.82 33.45
CA MET A 10 5.08 -17.24 32.75
C MET A 10 4.37 -16.25 33.68
N THR A 11 4.04 -15.08 33.17
CA THR A 11 3.31 -14.04 33.91
C THR A 11 2.23 -13.42 33.04
N PRO A 12 1.05 -13.06 33.61
CA PRO A 12 0.08 -12.27 32.87
C PRO A 12 0.62 -10.85 32.63
N LEU A 13 0.18 -10.22 31.54
CA LEU A 13 0.54 -8.83 31.25
C LEU A 13 0.13 -7.86 32.36
N GLU A 14 -0.95 -8.15 33.10
CA GLU A 14 -1.47 -7.27 34.16
C GLU A 14 -0.47 -6.97 35.28
N ASP A 15 0.49 -7.86 35.50
CA ASP A 15 1.52 -7.71 36.54
C ASP A 15 2.70 -6.85 36.10
N LEU A 16 2.78 -6.53 34.80
CA LEU A 16 3.94 -5.85 34.20
C LEU A 16 3.81 -4.32 34.13
N GLY A 17 2.63 -3.78 34.43
CA GLY A 17 2.44 -2.34 34.42
C GLY A 17 1.01 -1.89 34.67
N ASN A 18 0.82 -0.58 34.63
CA ASN A 18 -0.51 0.04 34.71
C ASN A 18 -1.14 0.07 33.31
N TRP A 19 -2.11 -0.80 33.11
CA TRP A 19 -2.83 -0.92 31.85
C TRP A 19 -4.14 -0.13 31.82
N GLY A 20 -4.35 0.61 30.74
CA GLY A 20 -5.61 1.30 30.44
C GLY A 20 -5.95 1.26 28.96
N SER A 21 -7.01 1.97 28.57
CA SER A 21 -7.35 2.24 27.17
C SER A 21 -7.65 3.72 26.99
N GLY A 22 -7.47 4.19 25.77
CA GLY A 22 -7.84 5.55 25.40
C GLY A 22 -9.35 5.81 25.39
N GLY A 23 -9.71 6.96 24.84
CA GLY A 23 -11.10 7.40 24.73
C GLY A 23 -11.34 8.23 23.49
N THR A 24 -12.59 8.23 23.04
CA THR A 24 -13.03 9.09 21.92
C THR A 24 -13.94 10.18 22.48
N PRO A 25 -13.52 11.46 22.43
CA PRO A 25 -14.43 12.58 22.68
C PRO A 25 -15.62 12.51 21.72
N LYS A 26 -16.81 12.98 22.13
CA LYS A 26 -18.00 12.90 21.25
C LYS A 26 -17.73 13.58 19.91
N ARG A 27 -17.67 12.79 18.83
CA ARG A 27 -17.38 13.28 17.47
C ARG A 27 -18.38 14.31 16.96
N THR A 28 -19.59 14.31 17.50
CA THR A 28 -20.64 15.28 17.18
C THR A 28 -20.41 16.65 17.81
N ASN A 29 -19.42 16.83 18.70
CA ASN A 29 -19.06 18.13 19.25
C ASN A 29 -17.75 18.63 18.62
N PRO A 30 -17.80 19.59 17.66
CA PRO A 30 -16.61 20.09 16.98
C PRO A 30 -15.59 20.74 17.92
N ARG A 31 -16.01 21.30 19.07
CA ARG A 31 -15.11 21.96 20.04
C ARG A 31 -14.04 21.02 20.61
N PHE A 32 -14.30 19.72 20.57
CA PHE A 32 -13.34 18.72 21.05
C PHE A 32 -12.18 18.46 20.08
N TYR A 33 -12.27 18.97 18.84
CA TYR A 33 -11.34 18.65 17.75
C TYR A 33 -10.80 19.89 17.04
N VAL A 34 -11.63 20.92 16.84
CA VAL A 34 -11.24 22.16 16.15
C VAL A 34 -10.15 22.86 16.95
N ASN A 35 -9.04 23.21 16.30
CA ASN A 35 -7.84 23.79 16.91
C ASN A 35 -7.24 22.93 18.04
N GLY A 36 -7.44 21.61 18.00
CA GLY A 36 -6.82 20.68 18.93
C GLY A 36 -5.29 20.70 18.82
N THR A 37 -4.62 20.72 19.97
CA THR A 37 -3.15 20.72 20.07
C THR A 37 -2.61 19.42 20.66
N ILE A 38 -3.47 18.57 21.23
CA ILE A 38 -3.07 17.31 21.85
C ILE A 38 -3.08 16.22 20.78
N PRO A 39 -1.93 15.62 20.44
CA PRO A 39 -1.87 14.52 19.48
C PRO A 39 -2.78 13.37 19.93
N TRP A 40 -3.70 12.95 19.07
CA TRP A 40 -4.68 11.90 19.37
C TRP A 40 -4.53 10.75 18.39
N LEU A 41 -3.90 9.68 18.87
CA LEU A 41 -3.54 8.52 18.07
C LEU A 41 -4.73 7.58 17.88
N VAL A 42 -4.86 7.08 16.65
CA VAL A 42 -5.71 5.98 16.26
C VAL A 42 -4.86 4.80 15.76
N ILE A 43 -5.47 3.64 15.50
CA ILE A 43 -4.75 2.41 15.10
C ILE A 43 -3.89 2.64 13.84
N GLY A 44 -4.34 3.52 12.96
CA GLY A 44 -3.61 3.91 11.75
C GLY A 44 -2.22 4.51 12.04
N ASP A 45 -2.08 5.25 13.14
CA ASP A 45 -0.84 5.94 13.51
C ASP A 45 0.21 5.00 14.13
N LEU A 46 -0.20 3.82 14.63
CA LEU A 46 0.76 2.82 15.13
C LEU A 46 1.62 2.29 13.98
N ASN A 47 2.88 1.97 14.24
CA ASN A 47 3.86 1.62 13.19
C ASN A 47 4.79 0.46 13.58
N ASP A 48 4.47 -0.30 14.64
CA ASP A 48 5.37 -1.31 15.20
C ASP A 48 6.77 -0.74 15.54
N GLY A 49 6.81 0.52 15.99
CA GLY A 49 8.01 1.23 16.42
C GLY A 49 7.70 2.42 17.32
N ILE A 50 8.55 3.45 17.25
CA ILE A 50 8.34 4.70 18.01
C ILE A 50 7.37 5.60 17.24
N VAL A 51 6.31 6.03 17.92
CA VAL A 51 5.26 6.91 17.38
C VAL A 51 5.55 8.35 17.79
N THR A 52 6.01 9.16 16.84
CA THR A 52 6.38 10.56 17.05
C THR A 52 5.40 11.55 16.40
N TYR A 53 4.33 11.05 15.80
CA TYR A 53 3.35 11.85 15.04
C TYR A 53 1.94 11.27 15.20
N ALA A 54 0.94 12.14 15.17
CA ALA A 54 -0.48 11.77 15.10
C ALA A 54 -1.15 12.51 13.94
N GLN A 55 -1.95 11.81 13.14
CA GLN A 55 -2.71 12.46 12.07
C GLN A 55 -3.78 13.42 12.59
N THR A 56 -4.34 13.14 13.77
CA THR A 56 -5.44 13.91 14.37
C THR A 56 -5.08 14.44 15.75
N HIS A 57 -5.77 15.51 16.16
CA HIS A 57 -5.58 16.16 17.45
C HIS A 57 -6.92 16.40 18.14
N ILE A 58 -6.90 16.49 19.46
CA ILE A 58 -8.04 16.87 20.29
C ILE A 58 -7.69 18.11 21.12
N THR A 59 -8.71 18.84 21.56
CA THR A 59 -8.55 19.98 22.47
C THR A 59 -8.45 19.50 23.92
N GLU A 60 -8.00 20.35 24.83
CA GLU A 60 -8.06 20.10 26.27
C GLU A 60 -9.49 19.84 26.75
N GLU A 61 -10.47 20.56 26.18
CA GLU A 61 -11.89 20.34 26.45
C GLU A 61 -12.31 18.92 26.04
N GLY A 62 -11.85 18.44 24.87
CA GLY A 62 -12.08 17.07 24.42
C GLY A 62 -11.46 16.01 25.32
N LEU A 63 -10.23 16.25 25.80
CA LEU A 63 -9.56 15.36 26.76
C LEU A 63 -10.34 15.28 28.07
N LEU A 64 -10.69 16.42 28.68
CA LEU A 64 -11.39 16.50 29.97
C LEU A 64 -12.82 15.92 29.93
N ASN A 65 -13.47 15.95 28.77
CA ASN A 65 -14.85 15.47 28.59
C ASN A 65 -14.94 14.09 27.93
N SER A 66 -13.87 13.29 27.99
CA SER A 66 -13.84 11.92 27.48
C SER A 66 -13.08 10.99 28.43
N SER A 67 -13.03 9.70 28.08
CA SER A 67 -12.18 8.73 28.79
C SER A 67 -10.73 8.74 28.29
N ALA A 68 -10.37 9.65 27.38
CA ALA A 68 -9.01 9.76 26.90
C ALA A 68 -8.08 10.21 28.03
N GLN A 69 -6.84 9.74 28.00
CA GLN A 69 -5.84 10.06 29.01
C GLN A 69 -4.58 10.57 28.32
N LEU A 70 -3.88 11.49 28.98
CA LEU A 70 -2.60 11.97 28.51
C LEU A 70 -1.53 10.94 28.87
N LEU A 71 -0.86 10.41 27.84
CA LEU A 71 0.19 9.42 27.94
C LEU A 71 1.55 10.10 27.75
N PRO A 72 2.51 9.91 28.66
CA PRO A 72 3.86 10.41 28.47
C PRO A 72 4.60 9.60 27.39
N PRO A 73 5.72 10.11 26.86
CA PRO A 73 6.67 9.31 26.09
C PRO A 73 7.10 8.04 26.85
N LYS A 74 7.55 7.02 26.12
CA LYS A 74 7.94 5.69 26.63
C LYS A 74 6.77 4.90 27.23
N THR A 75 5.56 5.10 26.70
CA THR A 75 4.38 4.29 27.00
C THR A 75 4.15 3.29 25.87
N LEU A 76 3.93 2.02 26.21
CA LEU A 76 3.60 0.99 25.23
C LEU A 76 2.13 1.12 24.79
N LEU A 77 1.86 0.98 23.50
CA LEU A 77 0.55 0.98 22.89
C LEU A 77 0.28 -0.35 22.18
N VAL A 78 -0.95 -0.86 22.31
CA VAL A 78 -1.40 -2.11 21.67
C VAL A 78 -2.79 -1.91 21.06
N ALA A 79 -2.92 -2.09 19.75
CA ALA A 79 -4.22 -2.11 19.10
C ALA A 79 -5.02 -3.35 19.53
N MET A 80 -6.26 -3.12 19.97
CA MET A 80 -7.19 -4.17 20.39
C MET A 80 -8.23 -4.49 19.32
N TYR A 81 -8.51 -3.57 18.39
CA TYR A 81 -9.60 -3.71 17.42
C TYR A 81 -9.06 -3.75 15.99
N GLY A 82 -9.64 -4.60 15.13
CA GLY A 82 -9.28 -4.70 13.71
C GLY A 82 -7.86 -5.22 13.46
N SER A 83 -6.85 -4.40 13.72
CA SER A 83 -5.42 -4.75 13.64
C SER A 83 -4.87 -5.21 14.99
N ILE A 84 -5.49 -6.25 15.57
CA ILE A 84 -5.12 -6.77 16.90
C ILE A 84 -3.60 -7.01 16.98
N GLY A 85 -2.96 -6.50 18.03
CA GLY A 85 -1.54 -6.71 18.28
C GLY A 85 -0.58 -5.84 17.46
N LYS A 86 -1.09 -4.85 16.72
CA LYS A 86 -0.27 -3.75 16.19
C LYS A 86 0.22 -2.88 17.35
N LEU A 87 1.51 -2.55 17.35
CA LEU A 87 2.18 -1.93 18.50
C LEU A 87 2.67 -0.51 18.20
N GLY A 88 2.95 0.23 19.26
CA GLY A 88 3.74 1.46 19.21
C GLY A 88 4.33 1.79 20.57
N ILE A 89 5.41 2.56 20.59
CA ILE A 89 5.95 3.20 21.79
C ILE A 89 5.81 4.70 21.60
N THR A 90 5.19 5.40 22.55
CA THR A 90 5.04 6.86 22.45
C THR A 90 6.40 7.56 22.47
N GLY A 91 6.72 8.31 21.41
CA GLY A 91 7.87 9.23 21.36
C GLY A 91 7.52 10.65 21.79
N ILE A 92 6.23 10.97 21.80
CA ILE A 92 5.66 12.27 22.17
C ILE A 92 4.57 12.08 23.23
N THR A 93 4.26 13.15 23.97
CA THR A 93 3.07 13.17 24.83
C THR A 93 1.82 13.17 23.95
N CYS A 94 0.89 12.24 24.17
CA CYS A 94 -0.29 12.08 23.33
C CYS A 94 -1.49 11.49 24.10
N ALA A 95 -2.67 11.48 23.48
CA ALA A 95 -3.81 10.67 23.89
C ALA A 95 -4.12 9.62 22.82
N THR A 96 -4.90 8.59 23.15
CA THR A 96 -5.32 7.55 22.20
C THR A 96 -6.83 7.36 22.21
N ASN A 97 -7.36 6.69 21.19
CA ASN A 97 -8.76 6.26 21.18
C ASN A 97 -8.99 4.95 21.97
N GLN A 98 -10.24 4.55 22.15
CA GLN A 98 -10.61 3.35 22.91
C GLN A 98 -10.17 2.03 22.27
N ALA A 99 -9.73 2.05 21.01
CA ALA A 99 -9.27 0.88 20.29
C ALA A 99 -7.80 0.54 20.59
N ILE A 100 -7.10 1.43 21.32
CA ILE A 100 -5.71 1.27 21.72
C ILE A 100 -5.66 1.11 23.23
N ALA A 101 -5.14 -0.02 23.68
CA ALA A 101 -4.68 -0.19 25.05
C ALA A 101 -3.30 0.44 25.21
N PHE A 102 -3.00 0.92 26.41
CA PHE A 102 -1.67 1.41 26.77
C PHE A 102 -1.19 0.77 28.06
N CYS A 103 0.14 0.69 28.21
CA CYS A 103 0.80 0.20 29.42
C CYS A 103 1.93 1.14 29.83
N CYS A 104 1.84 1.68 31.05
CA CYS A 104 2.95 2.30 31.74
C CYS A 104 3.65 1.22 32.57
N THR A 105 4.83 0.77 32.12
CA THR A 105 5.52 -0.41 32.67
C THR A 105 6.11 -0.18 34.07
N TYR A 106 6.18 -1.25 34.87
CA TYR A 106 6.99 -1.27 36.10
C TYR A 106 8.45 -1.55 35.72
N GLN A 107 9.26 -0.50 35.62
CA GLN A 107 10.62 -0.57 35.08
C GLN A 107 11.56 -1.49 35.88
N GLU A 108 11.23 -1.79 37.14
CA GLU A 108 11.97 -2.73 37.99
C GLU A 108 11.67 -4.21 37.67
N VAL A 109 10.62 -4.49 36.90
CA VAL A 109 10.22 -5.86 36.51
C VAL A 109 10.43 -6.09 35.04
N ILE A 110 10.06 -5.11 34.22
CA ILE A 110 9.96 -5.29 32.77
C ILE A 110 10.66 -4.16 32.03
N GLU A 111 11.56 -4.55 31.14
CA GLU A 111 12.15 -3.64 30.17
C GLU A 111 11.14 -3.40 29.03
N LEU A 112 10.96 -2.14 28.64
CA LEU A 112 9.90 -1.72 27.72
C LEU A 112 10.04 -2.35 26.32
N ARG A 113 11.26 -2.42 25.78
CA ARG A 113 11.52 -3.03 24.46
C ARG A 113 11.37 -4.55 24.51
N TYR A 114 11.76 -5.19 25.61
CA TYR A 114 11.50 -6.61 25.84
C TYR A 114 10.00 -6.90 25.79
N LEU A 115 9.18 -6.13 26.52
CA LEU A 115 7.72 -6.27 26.48
C LEU A 115 7.15 -6.02 25.07
N PHE A 116 7.66 -4.99 24.39
CA PHE A 116 7.29 -4.68 23.01
C PHE A 116 7.55 -5.88 22.08
N HIS A 117 8.75 -6.48 22.14
CA HIS A 117 9.10 -7.64 21.34
C HIS A 117 8.32 -8.89 21.75
N ALA A 118 8.00 -9.07 23.04
CA ALA A 118 7.20 -10.19 23.55
C ALA A 118 5.78 -10.16 22.97
N LEU A 119 5.17 -8.98 22.91
CA LEU A 119 3.86 -8.79 22.30
C LEU A 119 3.90 -8.91 20.78
N LYS A 120 5.01 -8.52 20.14
CA LYS A 120 5.22 -8.73 18.72
C LYS A 120 5.26 -10.23 18.40
N ASN A 121 5.96 -11.03 19.22
CA ASN A 121 5.98 -12.49 19.12
C ASN A 121 4.61 -13.12 19.39
N ALA A 122 3.85 -12.58 20.35
CA ALA A 122 2.53 -13.07 20.73
C ALA A 122 1.37 -12.62 19.82
N ARG A 123 1.66 -11.85 18.76
CA ARG A 123 0.63 -11.24 17.89
C ARG A 123 -0.39 -12.24 17.37
N ASP A 124 0.08 -13.34 16.78
CA ASP A 124 -0.82 -14.33 16.18
C ASP A 124 -1.71 -15.00 17.24
N LEU A 125 -1.17 -15.22 18.44
CA LEU A 125 -1.94 -15.72 19.58
C LEU A 125 -2.99 -14.71 20.08
N LEU A 126 -2.70 -13.42 20.02
CA LEU A 126 -3.67 -12.36 20.34
C LEU A 126 -4.76 -12.25 19.27
N VAL A 127 -4.39 -12.33 17.99
CA VAL A 127 -5.32 -12.33 16.86
C VAL A 127 -6.27 -13.53 16.94
N ALA A 128 -5.76 -14.72 17.28
CA ALA A 128 -6.57 -15.93 17.46
C ALA A 128 -7.56 -15.85 18.62
N LYS A 129 -7.31 -14.97 19.61
CA LYS A 129 -8.26 -14.66 20.71
C LYS A 129 -9.32 -13.63 20.31
N GLY A 130 -9.22 -13.07 19.09
CA GLY A 130 -10.18 -12.14 18.54
C GLY A 130 -11.59 -12.73 18.51
N GLN A 131 -12.57 -11.91 18.86
CA GLN A 131 -13.98 -12.25 18.82
C GLN A 131 -14.72 -11.24 17.94
N GLY A 132 -15.70 -11.71 17.16
CA GLY A 132 -16.52 -10.88 16.26
C GLY A 132 -16.77 -11.55 14.91
N GLY A 133 -17.66 -10.96 14.11
CA GLY A 133 -17.93 -11.38 12.73
C GLY A 133 -16.85 -10.88 11.77
N ALA A 134 -17.20 -9.94 10.89
CA ALA A 134 -16.28 -9.39 9.89
C ALA A 134 -15.06 -8.63 10.47
N GLN A 135 -15.16 -8.11 11.70
CA GLN A 135 -14.06 -7.44 12.39
C GLN A 135 -13.77 -8.14 13.72
N GLN A 136 -12.58 -8.74 13.83
CA GLN A 136 -12.09 -9.39 15.03
C GLN A 136 -11.56 -8.34 16.01
N ASN A 137 -11.98 -8.43 17.27
CA ASN A 137 -11.55 -7.53 18.35
C ASN A 137 -11.20 -8.32 19.62
N ILE A 138 -10.25 -7.82 20.41
CA ILE A 138 -10.04 -8.24 21.80
C ILE A 138 -10.40 -7.09 22.75
N ASN A 139 -10.58 -7.39 24.03
CA ASN A 139 -10.78 -6.38 25.07
C ASN A 139 -9.60 -6.35 26.06
N GLN A 140 -9.58 -5.35 26.94
CA GLN A 140 -8.52 -5.21 27.94
C GLN A 140 -8.39 -6.42 28.86
N THR A 141 -9.48 -7.10 29.21
CA THR A 141 -9.44 -8.29 30.07
C THR A 141 -8.69 -9.43 29.38
N ILE A 142 -8.98 -9.68 28.10
CA ILE A 142 -8.29 -10.70 27.29
C ILE A 142 -6.80 -10.36 27.14
N LEU A 143 -6.49 -9.09 26.90
CA LEU A 143 -5.10 -8.62 26.78
C LEU A 143 -4.35 -8.80 28.09
N LYS A 144 -4.88 -8.28 29.21
CA LYS A 144 -4.27 -8.33 30.54
C LYS A 144 -4.00 -9.75 31.03
N ALA A 145 -4.90 -10.69 30.74
CA ALA A 145 -4.77 -12.10 31.08
C ALA A 145 -3.79 -12.88 30.16
N HIS A 146 -3.31 -12.27 29.06
CA HIS A 146 -2.36 -12.92 28.18
C HIS A 146 -1.05 -13.20 28.92
N GLN A 147 -0.58 -14.45 28.84
CA GLN A 147 0.64 -14.90 29.49
C GLN A 147 1.84 -14.67 28.57
N ILE A 148 2.90 -14.06 29.08
CA ILE A 148 4.18 -13.97 28.38
C ILE A 148 5.31 -14.59 29.22
N PRO A 149 6.37 -15.10 28.58
CA PRO A 149 7.57 -15.51 29.30
C PRO A 149 8.33 -14.27 29.79
N LEU A 150 8.65 -14.25 31.08
CA LEU A 150 9.40 -13.19 31.76
C LEU A 150 10.77 -13.74 32.15
N ALA A 151 11.81 -13.17 31.55
CA ALA A 151 13.21 -13.42 31.89
C ALA A 151 13.66 -12.55 33.07
N PRO A 152 14.78 -12.87 33.75
CA PRO A 152 15.47 -11.93 34.64
C PRO A 152 15.71 -10.56 34.00
N LEU A 153 15.58 -9.46 34.77
CA LEU A 153 15.59 -8.09 34.21
C LEU A 153 16.84 -7.76 33.38
N ASN A 154 18.01 -8.22 33.81
CA ASN A 154 19.26 -8.01 33.06
C ASN A 154 19.27 -8.83 31.77
N GLU A 155 18.76 -10.06 31.80
CA GLU A 155 18.60 -10.89 30.61
C GLU A 155 17.61 -10.25 29.61
N GLN A 156 16.50 -9.68 30.09
CA GLN A 156 15.56 -8.93 29.24
C GLN A 156 16.25 -7.82 28.45
N LYS A 157 17.13 -7.04 29.11
CA LYS A 157 17.93 -5.97 28.46
C LYS A 157 18.85 -6.57 27.38
N ARG A 158 19.57 -7.65 27.69
CA ARG A 158 20.44 -8.34 26.72
C ARG A 158 19.65 -8.87 25.53
N ILE A 159 18.46 -9.44 25.75
CA ILE A 159 17.56 -9.91 24.71
C ILE A 159 17.08 -8.75 23.83
N ALA A 160 16.60 -7.67 24.44
CA ALA A 160 16.11 -6.50 23.72
C ALA A 160 17.20 -5.87 22.86
N ASP A 161 18.40 -5.66 23.41
CA ASP A 161 19.55 -5.13 22.67
C ASP A 161 19.94 -6.02 21.50
N LYS A 162 19.93 -7.35 21.69
CA LYS A 162 20.24 -8.30 20.64
C LYS A 162 19.19 -8.30 19.54
N LEU A 163 17.91 -8.24 19.90
CA LEU A 163 16.80 -8.17 18.95
C LEU A 163 16.85 -6.88 18.15
N ASP A 164 17.08 -5.72 18.77
CA ASP A 164 17.16 -4.44 18.07
C ASP A 164 18.25 -4.45 17.00
N VAL A 165 19.45 -4.97 17.34
CA VAL A 165 20.56 -5.09 16.38
C VAL A 165 20.21 -6.03 15.23
N LEU A 166 19.60 -7.19 15.51
CA LEU A 166 19.31 -8.19 14.49
C LEU A 166 18.15 -7.77 13.58
N LEU A 167 17.07 -7.22 14.15
CA LEU A 167 15.92 -6.75 13.39
C LEU A 167 16.28 -5.53 12.53
N MET A 168 17.10 -4.61 13.03
CA MET A 168 17.64 -3.52 12.21
C MET A 168 18.46 -4.03 11.01
N ARG A 169 19.22 -5.12 11.18
CA ARG A 169 19.94 -5.76 10.06
C ARG A 169 19.00 -6.43 9.06
N VAL A 170 17.91 -7.02 9.55
CA VAL A 170 16.85 -7.60 8.71
C VAL A 170 16.20 -6.51 7.87
N ASP A 171 15.79 -5.40 8.49
CA ASP A 171 15.16 -4.27 7.80
C ASP A 171 16.11 -3.67 6.75
N ALA A 172 17.39 -3.43 7.11
CA ALA A 172 18.39 -2.94 6.16
C ALA A 172 18.67 -3.92 5.00
N CYS A 173 18.48 -5.22 5.21
CA CYS A 173 18.61 -6.23 4.16
C CYS A 173 17.40 -6.19 3.23
N GLN A 174 16.19 -6.08 3.78
CA GLN A 174 14.95 -5.93 3.02
C GLN A 174 15.00 -4.69 2.11
N GLU A 175 15.40 -3.53 2.64
CA GLU A 175 15.53 -2.29 1.85
C GLU A 175 16.51 -2.41 0.67
N ARG A 176 17.55 -3.23 0.81
CA ARG A 176 18.50 -3.50 -0.28
C ARG A 176 17.89 -4.41 -1.33
N LEU A 177 17.18 -5.46 -0.91
CA LEU A 177 16.50 -6.38 -1.82
C LEU A 177 15.38 -5.69 -2.60
N ASP A 178 14.65 -4.75 -2.01
CA ASP A 178 13.58 -4.00 -2.67
C ASP A 178 14.04 -3.24 -3.93
N ARG A 179 15.36 -2.99 -4.06
CA ARG A 179 15.96 -2.34 -5.23
C ARG A 179 16.21 -3.30 -6.40
N VAL A 180 16.30 -4.61 -6.14
CA VAL A 180 16.71 -5.64 -7.12
C VAL A 180 15.76 -5.71 -8.32
N PRO A 181 14.42 -5.74 -8.16
CA PRO A 181 13.51 -5.82 -9.31
C PRO A 181 13.70 -4.68 -10.31
N ARG A 182 13.95 -3.45 -9.81
CA ARG A 182 14.21 -2.29 -10.65
C ARG A 182 15.54 -2.41 -11.41
N ILE A 183 16.57 -2.94 -10.76
CA ILE A 183 17.89 -3.18 -11.38
C ILE A 183 17.77 -4.24 -12.48
N LEU A 184 17.09 -5.36 -12.20
CA LEU A 184 16.88 -6.43 -13.18
C LEU A 184 16.08 -5.94 -14.40
N LYS A 185 15.04 -5.13 -14.18
CA LYS A 185 14.27 -4.51 -15.27
C LYS A 185 15.17 -3.64 -16.16
N ARG A 186 16.00 -2.77 -15.58
CA ARG A 186 16.94 -1.93 -16.32
C ARG A 186 18.01 -2.75 -17.05
N PHE A 187 18.52 -3.78 -16.41
CA PHE A 187 19.50 -4.69 -17.00
C PHE A 187 18.96 -5.35 -18.27
N ARG A 188 17.74 -5.89 -18.23
CA ARG A 188 17.09 -6.47 -19.42
C ARG A 188 16.90 -5.46 -20.54
N GLN A 189 16.41 -4.26 -20.22
CA GLN A 189 16.24 -3.20 -21.22
C GLN A 189 17.58 -2.81 -21.86
N ASN A 190 18.63 -2.64 -21.05
CA ASN A 190 19.96 -2.30 -21.57
C ASN A 190 20.52 -3.39 -22.49
N ILE A 191 20.26 -4.66 -22.21
CA ILE A 191 20.68 -5.76 -23.10
C ILE A 191 19.98 -5.65 -24.46
N LEU A 192 18.68 -5.36 -24.48
CA LEU A 192 17.94 -5.15 -25.73
C LEU A 192 18.47 -3.94 -26.50
N ASP A 193 18.82 -2.87 -25.79
CA ASP A 193 19.36 -1.65 -26.41
C ASP A 193 20.79 -1.88 -26.97
N LEU A 194 21.62 -2.67 -26.29
CA LEU A 194 22.92 -3.11 -26.79
C LEU A 194 22.77 -4.09 -27.97
N ALA A 195 21.75 -4.94 -27.94
CA ALA A 195 21.46 -5.89 -29.02
C ALA A 195 21.01 -5.14 -30.27
N VAL A 196 20.03 -4.23 -30.16
CA VAL A 196 19.52 -3.49 -31.32
C VAL A 196 20.56 -2.53 -31.87
N SER A 197 21.47 -1.96 -31.06
CA SER A 197 22.56 -1.11 -31.55
C SER A 197 23.76 -1.88 -32.10
N GLY A 198 23.75 -3.21 -32.03
CA GLY A 198 24.88 -4.05 -32.41
C GLY A 198 26.09 -3.94 -31.48
N LYS A 199 26.06 -3.12 -30.43
CA LYS A 199 27.14 -3.04 -29.43
C LYS A 199 27.35 -4.36 -28.69
N LEU A 200 26.31 -5.19 -28.58
CA LEU A 200 26.41 -6.51 -27.95
C LEU A 200 27.34 -7.47 -28.71
N THR A 201 27.56 -7.26 -30.00
CA THR A 201 28.32 -8.12 -30.92
C THR A 201 29.51 -7.41 -31.57
N GLU A 202 29.92 -6.25 -31.06
CA GLU A 202 31.02 -5.45 -31.62
C GLU A 202 32.32 -6.25 -31.77
N SER A 203 32.80 -6.87 -30.69
CA SER A 203 33.98 -7.74 -30.73
C SER A 203 33.82 -8.97 -31.62
N TRP A 204 32.59 -9.48 -31.77
CA TRP A 204 32.34 -10.63 -32.64
C TRP A 204 32.50 -10.24 -34.12
N ARG A 205 32.10 -9.02 -34.51
CA ARG A 205 32.26 -8.53 -35.89
C ARG A 205 33.72 -8.36 -36.30
N GLU A 206 34.62 -8.06 -35.35
CA GLU A 206 36.06 -7.95 -35.62
C GLU A 206 36.65 -9.28 -36.14
N ASP A 207 36.20 -10.39 -35.56
CA ASP A 207 36.68 -11.73 -35.90
C ASP A 207 35.87 -12.40 -37.03
N ASN A 208 34.69 -11.87 -37.36
CA ASN A 208 33.73 -12.48 -38.28
C ASN A 208 33.32 -11.48 -39.37
N THR A 209 34.06 -11.47 -40.49
CA THR A 209 33.67 -10.74 -41.71
C THR A 209 32.47 -11.43 -42.37
N VAL A 210 31.27 -11.18 -41.85
CA VAL A 210 30.01 -11.61 -42.48
C VAL A 210 29.37 -10.40 -43.15
N ARG A 211 29.07 -10.53 -44.43
CA ARG A 211 28.36 -9.49 -45.19
C ARG A 211 26.90 -9.88 -45.36
N ILE A 212 26.04 -8.87 -45.44
CA ILE A 212 24.66 -9.06 -45.87
C ILE A 212 24.65 -9.65 -47.29
N SER A 213 23.67 -10.51 -47.57
CA SER A 213 23.51 -11.06 -48.91
C SER A 213 23.23 -9.95 -49.93
N ASN A 214 23.79 -10.06 -51.14
CA ASN A 214 23.59 -9.07 -52.20
C ASN A 214 22.09 -8.78 -52.46
N THR A 215 21.22 -9.78 -52.31
CA THR A 215 19.77 -9.61 -52.45
C THR A 215 19.19 -8.65 -51.42
N VAL A 216 19.64 -8.73 -50.16
CA VAL A 216 19.18 -7.85 -49.07
C VAL A 216 19.75 -6.44 -49.19
N GLU A 217 20.99 -6.31 -49.67
CA GLU A 217 21.63 -5.02 -49.93
C GLU A 217 20.91 -4.21 -51.03
N LEU A 218 20.35 -4.88 -52.02
CA LEU A 218 19.59 -4.25 -53.11
C LEU A 218 18.19 -3.74 -52.70
N ILE A 219 17.65 -4.21 -51.57
CA ILE A 219 16.30 -3.87 -51.12
C ILE A 219 16.29 -2.96 -49.88
N GLN A 220 17.45 -2.48 -49.44
CA GLN A 220 17.55 -1.58 -48.29
C GLN A 220 16.83 -0.26 -48.50
N ILE A 221 16.47 0.39 -47.40
CA ILE A 221 15.82 1.70 -47.37
C ILE A 221 16.66 2.68 -46.58
N GLU A 222 16.34 3.97 -46.67
CA GLU A 222 16.85 4.98 -45.76
C GLU A 222 15.74 5.42 -44.79
N PRO A 223 16.02 5.57 -43.48
CA PRO A 223 15.09 6.20 -42.56
C PRO A 223 14.80 7.64 -42.98
N ILE A 224 13.53 8.05 -42.97
CA ILE A 224 13.09 9.39 -43.37
C ILE A 224 12.11 9.99 -42.36
N GLY A 225 11.92 11.31 -42.44
CA GLY A 225 10.88 12.03 -41.72
C GLY A 225 10.99 11.96 -40.20
N ASP A 226 9.87 11.69 -39.53
CA ASP A 226 9.79 11.58 -38.08
C ASP A 226 10.55 10.37 -37.52
N PHE A 227 10.62 9.25 -38.27
CA PHE A 227 11.46 8.12 -37.89
C PHE A 227 12.94 8.47 -37.86
N LEU A 228 13.45 9.18 -38.88
CA LEU A 228 14.84 9.67 -38.88
C LEU A 228 15.08 10.62 -37.71
N SER A 229 14.10 11.48 -37.42
CA SER A 229 14.19 12.43 -36.30
C SER A 229 14.28 11.71 -34.95
N ALA A 230 13.49 10.65 -34.75
CA ALA A 230 13.55 9.81 -33.56
C ALA A 230 14.87 9.05 -33.44
N ILE A 231 15.39 8.48 -34.54
CA ILE A 231 16.71 7.81 -34.56
C ILE A 231 17.82 8.78 -34.17
N ASN A 232 17.84 9.97 -34.76
CA ASN A 232 18.83 11.00 -34.47
C ASN A 232 18.74 11.50 -33.03
N SER A 233 17.52 11.63 -32.47
CA SER A 233 17.34 12.03 -31.06
C SER A 233 17.90 11.05 -30.04
N LEU A 234 18.16 9.81 -30.46
CA LEU A 234 18.75 8.75 -29.65
C LEU A 234 20.26 8.56 -29.91
N ASP A 235 20.86 9.40 -30.76
CA ASP A 235 22.24 9.27 -31.25
C ASP A 235 22.53 7.85 -31.77
N TYR A 236 21.54 7.24 -32.43
CA TYR A 236 21.61 5.85 -32.85
C TYR A 236 22.18 5.72 -34.27
N VAL A 237 23.21 4.87 -34.40
CA VAL A 237 23.88 4.54 -35.67
C VAL A 237 23.98 3.02 -35.78
N ILE A 238 23.68 2.47 -36.95
CA ILE A 238 23.83 1.04 -37.21
C ILE A 238 25.30 0.70 -37.51
N PRO A 239 25.80 -0.49 -37.09
CA PRO A 239 27.14 -0.94 -37.45
C PRO A 239 27.34 -1.16 -38.95
N ASP A 240 28.60 -1.19 -39.37
CA ASP A 240 28.97 -1.62 -40.72
C ASP A 240 28.44 -3.02 -41.02
N GLY A 241 27.90 -3.18 -42.23
CA GLY A 241 27.31 -4.45 -42.66
C GLY A 241 25.90 -4.70 -42.12
N TRP A 242 25.28 -3.75 -41.41
CA TRP A 242 23.83 -3.75 -41.15
C TRP A 242 23.11 -2.93 -42.21
N VAL A 243 21.83 -3.19 -42.42
CA VAL A 243 20.96 -2.39 -43.31
C VAL A 243 19.67 -1.99 -42.60
N TRP A 244 19.06 -0.92 -43.09
CA TRP A 244 17.68 -0.59 -42.74
C TRP A 244 16.73 -1.30 -43.69
N LEU A 245 15.84 -2.12 -43.14
CA LEU A 245 14.67 -2.68 -43.84
C LEU A 245 13.38 -2.17 -43.19
N ASN A 246 12.23 -2.56 -43.72
CA ASN A 246 10.94 -2.30 -43.10
C ASN A 246 10.09 -3.58 -43.05
N PRO A 247 8.97 -3.60 -42.30
CA PRO A 247 8.10 -4.77 -42.21
C PRO A 247 7.58 -5.32 -43.54
N ASP A 248 7.43 -4.50 -44.59
CA ASP A 248 7.00 -4.98 -45.91
C ASP A 248 8.10 -5.73 -46.68
N LEU A 249 9.38 -5.45 -46.38
CA LEU A 249 10.54 -6.09 -47.00
C LEU A 249 10.98 -7.38 -46.29
N ILE A 250 10.74 -7.49 -44.98
CA ILE A 250 11.15 -8.66 -44.18
C ILE A 250 10.06 -9.74 -44.08
N LYS A 251 8.84 -9.48 -44.55
CA LYS A 251 7.74 -10.46 -44.50
C LYS A 251 7.87 -11.51 -45.60
N PHE A 252 7.24 -12.66 -45.38
CA PHE A 252 7.12 -13.70 -46.40
C PHE A 252 6.35 -13.18 -47.64
N SER A 253 6.70 -13.66 -48.83
CA SER A 253 6.15 -13.16 -50.11
C SER A 253 4.67 -13.49 -50.34
N GLU A 254 4.10 -14.40 -49.54
CA GLU A 254 2.69 -14.77 -49.57
C GLU A 254 1.73 -13.58 -49.40
N LYS A 255 0.55 -13.72 -50.03
CA LYS A 255 -0.54 -12.75 -49.84
C LYS A 255 -0.99 -12.78 -48.38
N HIS A 256 -1.18 -11.60 -47.81
CA HIS A 256 -1.57 -11.42 -46.41
C HIS A 256 -0.52 -11.83 -45.39
N SER A 257 0.79 -11.93 -45.69
CA SER A 257 1.84 -12.18 -44.67
C SER A 257 1.96 -11.09 -43.60
N LEU A 258 1.50 -9.86 -43.90
CA LEU A 258 1.36 -8.77 -42.94
C LEU A 258 -0.08 -8.26 -42.95
N SER A 259 -0.80 -8.48 -41.86
CA SER A 259 -2.21 -8.10 -41.73
C SER A 259 -2.53 -7.57 -40.34
N ILE A 260 -3.65 -6.87 -40.26
CA ILE A 260 -4.32 -6.44 -39.03
C ILE A 260 -5.61 -7.24 -38.91
N GLY A 261 -6.13 -7.45 -37.71
CA GLY A 261 -7.40 -8.15 -37.55
C GLY A 261 -8.59 -7.44 -38.24
N PRO A 262 -9.72 -8.15 -38.41
CA PRO A 262 -10.88 -7.62 -39.12
C PRO A 262 -11.49 -6.44 -38.37
N PHE A 263 -11.87 -5.37 -39.09
CA PHE A 263 -12.52 -4.18 -38.52
C PHE A 263 -14.03 -4.21 -38.67
N GLY A 264 -14.72 -3.53 -37.75
CA GLY A 264 -16.14 -3.23 -37.86
C GLY A 264 -17.02 -4.49 -37.84
N SER A 265 -17.98 -4.56 -38.76
CA SER A 265 -18.98 -5.63 -38.86
C SER A 265 -18.43 -6.99 -39.30
N ASN A 266 -17.13 -7.08 -39.66
CA ASN A 266 -16.55 -8.32 -40.17
C ASN A 266 -16.38 -9.39 -39.09
N LEU A 267 -16.22 -8.98 -37.83
CA LEU A 267 -16.18 -9.87 -36.66
C LEU A 267 -16.80 -9.16 -35.46
N THR A 268 -17.96 -9.64 -35.02
CA THR A 268 -18.73 -9.08 -33.92
C THR A 268 -18.88 -10.07 -32.77
N VAL A 269 -19.33 -9.61 -31.61
CA VAL A 269 -19.61 -10.49 -30.46
C VAL A 269 -20.64 -11.57 -30.79
N LYS A 270 -21.55 -11.35 -31.75
CA LYS A 270 -22.54 -12.35 -32.18
C LYS A 270 -21.91 -13.54 -32.91
N ASP A 271 -20.73 -13.35 -33.48
CA ASP A 271 -19.99 -14.42 -34.15
C ASP A 271 -19.25 -15.33 -33.15
N TYR A 272 -19.12 -14.89 -31.89
CA TYR A 272 -18.35 -15.61 -30.87
C TYR A 272 -19.08 -16.88 -30.43
N ARG A 273 -18.29 -17.94 -30.28
CA ARG A 273 -18.69 -19.28 -29.87
C ARG A 273 -17.81 -19.75 -28.72
N ASP A 274 -18.25 -20.79 -28.03
CA ASP A 274 -17.48 -21.45 -26.97
C ASP A 274 -16.61 -22.62 -27.49
N ALA A 275 -16.70 -22.95 -28.79
CA ALA A 275 -15.85 -23.92 -29.48
C ALA A 275 -15.71 -23.57 -30.98
N GLY A 276 -14.65 -24.07 -31.64
CA GLY A 276 -14.36 -23.85 -33.06
C GLY A 276 -12.93 -23.38 -33.30
N ILE A 277 -12.74 -22.41 -34.19
CA ILE A 277 -11.44 -21.78 -34.45
C ILE A 277 -11.17 -20.69 -33.41
N PRO A 278 -10.03 -20.70 -32.68
CA PRO A 278 -9.80 -19.73 -31.62
C PRO A 278 -9.59 -18.30 -32.14
N LEU A 279 -9.97 -17.34 -31.32
CA LEU A 279 -9.68 -15.92 -31.50
C LEU A 279 -8.49 -15.50 -30.61
N VAL A 280 -7.61 -14.68 -31.17
CA VAL A 280 -6.49 -14.07 -30.45
C VAL A 280 -6.75 -12.60 -30.20
N PHE A 281 -6.71 -12.22 -28.93
CA PHE A 281 -6.93 -10.85 -28.46
C PHE A 281 -5.61 -10.19 -28.02
N VAL A 282 -5.64 -8.86 -27.91
CA VAL A 282 -4.52 -8.07 -27.36
C VAL A 282 -4.06 -8.57 -25.99
N ARG A 283 -5.00 -9.01 -25.14
CA ARG A 283 -4.68 -9.55 -23.80
C ARG A 283 -3.81 -10.81 -23.87
N ASP A 284 -3.96 -11.61 -24.92
CA ASP A 284 -3.25 -12.87 -25.10
C ASP A 284 -1.81 -12.60 -25.49
N ILE A 285 -1.59 -11.63 -26.39
CA ILE A 285 -0.26 -11.13 -26.76
C ILE A 285 0.46 -10.53 -25.54
N ARG A 286 -0.22 -9.62 -24.81
CA ARG A 286 0.35 -8.95 -23.62
C ARG A 286 0.78 -9.91 -22.52
N ARG A 287 0.00 -10.96 -22.31
CA ARG A 287 0.28 -11.98 -21.29
C ARG A 287 1.17 -13.11 -21.82
N LYS A 288 1.51 -13.09 -23.12
CA LYS A 288 2.18 -14.19 -23.83
C LYS A 288 1.49 -15.54 -23.56
N ASN A 289 0.15 -15.54 -23.52
CA ASN A 289 -0.68 -16.69 -23.20
C ASN A 289 -1.84 -16.82 -24.20
N PHE A 290 -1.81 -17.87 -25.02
CA PHE A 290 -2.70 -18.08 -26.16
C PHE A 290 -3.72 -19.20 -25.95
N GLY A 291 -4.33 -19.24 -24.77
CA GLY A 291 -5.48 -20.09 -24.49
C GLY A 291 -5.73 -20.31 -23.01
N ASN A 292 -6.97 -20.09 -22.60
CA ASN A 292 -7.48 -20.33 -21.24
C ASN A 292 -9.02 -20.47 -21.27
N GLU A 293 -9.66 -20.53 -20.11
CA GLU A 293 -11.13 -20.61 -19.95
C GLU A 293 -11.88 -19.42 -20.59
N THR A 294 -11.21 -18.31 -20.86
CA THR A 294 -11.79 -17.10 -21.50
C THR A 294 -11.55 -17.02 -23.01
N THR A 295 -10.99 -18.07 -23.61
CA THR A 295 -10.80 -18.16 -25.07
C THR A 295 -12.15 -18.07 -25.75
N LYS A 296 -12.24 -17.25 -26.80
CA LYS A 296 -13.42 -17.18 -27.65
C LYS A 296 -13.12 -17.80 -28.99
N PHE A 297 -14.13 -18.38 -29.60
CA PHE A 297 -14.01 -19.11 -30.85
C PHE A 297 -14.96 -18.52 -31.90
N ILE A 298 -14.75 -18.91 -33.16
CA ILE A 298 -15.68 -18.67 -34.26
C ILE A 298 -15.91 -19.97 -35.02
N SER A 299 -16.98 -20.02 -35.83
CA SER A 299 -17.21 -21.16 -36.72
C SER A 299 -16.12 -21.27 -37.79
N GLU A 300 -15.93 -22.47 -38.32
CA GLU A 300 -14.99 -22.71 -39.44
C GLU A 300 -15.35 -21.87 -40.67
N GLN A 301 -16.65 -21.76 -40.99
CA GLN A 301 -17.14 -20.90 -42.07
C GLN A 301 -16.70 -19.44 -41.87
N LYS A 302 -16.84 -18.92 -40.65
CA LYS A 302 -16.44 -17.54 -40.34
C LYS A 302 -14.92 -17.37 -40.41
N ALA A 303 -14.16 -18.37 -39.99
CA ALA A 303 -12.71 -18.37 -40.11
C ALA A 303 -12.25 -18.37 -41.58
N GLN A 304 -12.95 -19.09 -42.46
CA GLN A 304 -12.69 -19.07 -43.92
C GLN A 304 -12.96 -17.69 -44.52
N GLU A 305 -14.05 -17.01 -44.14
CA GLU A 305 -14.31 -15.62 -44.53
C GLU A 305 -13.18 -14.68 -44.08
N LEU A 306 -12.61 -14.95 -42.90
CA LEU A 306 -11.57 -14.14 -42.26
C LEU A 306 -10.15 -14.66 -42.53
N TRP A 307 -9.94 -15.48 -43.57
CA TRP A 307 -8.66 -16.15 -43.86
C TRP A 307 -7.45 -15.20 -43.96
N ALA A 308 -7.66 -13.96 -44.39
CA ALA A 308 -6.64 -12.91 -44.44
C ALA A 308 -6.09 -12.49 -43.07
N HIS A 309 -6.82 -12.78 -41.99
CA HIS A 309 -6.55 -12.41 -40.61
C HIS A 309 -6.12 -13.59 -39.74
N ARG A 310 -5.90 -14.76 -40.36
CA ARG A 310 -5.42 -15.94 -39.65
C ARG A 310 -4.02 -15.70 -39.09
N VAL A 311 -3.72 -16.41 -38.01
CA VAL A 311 -2.39 -16.58 -37.41
C VAL A 311 -2.05 -18.06 -37.38
N GLU A 312 -0.85 -18.37 -37.84
CA GLU A 312 -0.27 -19.71 -37.90
C GLU A 312 0.81 -19.87 -36.82
N PRO A 313 1.06 -21.11 -36.35
CA PRO A 313 2.17 -21.42 -35.44
C PRO A 313 3.49 -20.84 -35.93
N GLY A 314 4.17 -20.07 -35.08
CA GLY A 314 5.41 -19.39 -35.42
C GLY A 314 5.25 -18.02 -36.08
N ASP A 315 4.03 -17.49 -36.26
CA ASP A 315 3.84 -16.09 -36.68
C ASP A 315 4.18 -15.11 -35.54
N LEU A 316 4.62 -13.88 -35.88
CA LEU A 316 4.83 -12.83 -34.89
C LEU A 316 3.58 -11.94 -34.77
N LEU A 317 3.16 -11.71 -33.53
CA LEU A 317 1.99 -10.90 -33.19
C LEU A 317 2.40 -9.63 -32.44
N ILE A 318 1.76 -8.51 -32.77
CA ILE A 318 2.02 -7.20 -32.16
C ILE A 318 0.70 -6.54 -31.77
N THR A 319 0.65 -5.91 -30.60
CA THR A 319 -0.55 -5.15 -30.19
C THR A 319 -0.66 -3.85 -30.96
N LYS A 320 -1.77 -3.68 -31.69
CA LYS A 320 -2.08 -2.47 -32.44
C LYS A 320 -2.64 -1.36 -31.56
N MET A 321 -3.41 -1.75 -30.55
CA MET A 321 -4.03 -0.87 -29.56
C MET A 321 -3.69 -1.33 -28.13
N GLY A 322 -3.80 -0.41 -27.18
CA GLY A 322 -3.44 -0.58 -25.78
C GLY A 322 -2.57 0.59 -25.31
N ASP A 323 -2.38 0.71 -23.99
CA ASP A 323 -1.52 1.74 -23.39
C ASP A 323 -0.26 1.09 -22.77
N PRO A 324 0.96 1.30 -23.33
CA PRO A 324 1.21 1.69 -24.72
C PRO A 324 0.97 0.51 -25.69
N PRO A 325 0.81 0.75 -27.00
CA PRO A 325 0.77 -0.32 -28.00
C PRO A 325 2.20 -0.83 -28.33
N GLY A 326 2.29 -1.92 -29.10
CA GLY A 326 3.56 -2.48 -29.56
C GLY A 326 4.12 -3.63 -28.72
N ASP A 327 3.30 -4.25 -27.87
CA ASP A 327 3.68 -5.50 -27.19
C ASP A 327 3.75 -6.63 -28.20
N VAL A 328 4.70 -7.55 -28.03
CA VAL A 328 5.04 -8.56 -29.02
C VAL A 328 5.05 -9.96 -28.43
N ALA A 329 4.64 -10.93 -29.23
CA ALA A 329 4.74 -12.34 -28.89
C ALA A 329 4.81 -13.20 -30.17
N VAL A 330 5.57 -14.29 -30.11
CA VAL A 330 5.54 -15.34 -31.13
C VAL A 330 4.34 -16.25 -30.85
N PHE A 331 3.53 -16.53 -31.85
CA PHE A 331 2.41 -17.46 -31.72
C PHE A 331 2.96 -18.89 -31.51
N PRO A 332 2.60 -19.59 -30.42
CA PRO A 332 3.26 -20.83 -30.05
C PRO A 332 3.10 -21.96 -31.07
N LEU A 333 4.10 -22.84 -31.14
CA LEU A 333 4.15 -23.95 -32.11
C LEU A 333 3.09 -25.05 -31.86
N ASP A 334 2.59 -25.16 -30.63
CA ASP A 334 1.61 -26.15 -30.18
C ASP A 334 0.14 -25.69 -30.39
N ARG A 335 -0.07 -24.47 -30.88
CA ARG A 335 -1.42 -23.89 -31.03
C ARG A 335 -2.01 -24.21 -32.40
N PRO A 336 -3.34 -24.38 -32.50
CA PRO A 336 -3.98 -24.49 -33.80
C PRO A 336 -4.01 -23.12 -34.50
N ILE A 337 -4.20 -23.15 -35.82
CA ILE A 337 -4.48 -21.94 -36.60
C ILE A 337 -5.65 -21.20 -35.96
N SER A 338 -5.48 -19.90 -35.78
CA SER A 338 -6.43 -19.03 -35.07
C SER A 338 -6.69 -17.77 -35.89
N VAL A 339 -7.60 -16.90 -35.46
CA VAL A 339 -7.87 -15.61 -36.10
C VAL A 339 -7.62 -14.47 -35.12
N ILE A 340 -6.85 -13.46 -35.53
CA ILE A 340 -6.55 -12.30 -34.68
C ILE A 340 -7.72 -11.31 -34.70
N THR A 341 -7.94 -10.61 -33.59
CA THR A 341 -8.94 -9.53 -33.51
C THR A 341 -8.40 -8.19 -34.00
N ALA A 342 -9.28 -7.21 -34.24
CA ALA A 342 -8.98 -5.91 -34.86
C ALA A 342 -7.77 -5.17 -34.29
N ASP A 343 -7.47 -5.42 -33.01
CA ASP A 343 -6.44 -4.73 -32.23
C ASP A 343 -5.09 -5.44 -32.23
N CYS A 344 -4.93 -6.45 -33.07
CA CYS A 344 -3.67 -7.16 -33.28
C CYS A 344 -3.14 -6.90 -34.71
N ILE A 345 -1.82 -6.90 -34.82
CA ILE A 345 -1.08 -6.98 -36.08
C ILE A 345 -0.41 -8.36 -36.10
N ARG A 346 -0.37 -9.00 -37.26
CA ARG A 346 0.35 -10.25 -37.47
C ARG A 346 1.32 -10.11 -38.64
N ILE A 347 2.55 -10.56 -38.44
CA ILE A 347 3.59 -10.65 -39.48
C ILE A 347 4.18 -12.06 -39.52
N LYS A 348 4.12 -12.67 -40.71
CA LYS A 348 4.85 -13.89 -41.06
C LYS A 348 6.17 -13.45 -41.69
N VAL A 349 7.28 -13.64 -40.97
CA VAL A 349 8.60 -13.16 -41.38
C VAL A 349 9.26 -14.11 -42.38
N ASN A 350 10.12 -13.60 -43.25
CA ASN A 350 10.98 -14.41 -44.09
C ASN A 350 12.25 -14.79 -43.29
N PRO A 351 12.43 -16.07 -42.93
CA PRO A 351 13.59 -16.51 -42.13
C PRO A 351 14.93 -16.39 -42.88
N GLU A 352 14.92 -16.24 -44.20
CA GLU A 352 16.13 -15.97 -45.00
C GLU A 352 16.61 -14.50 -44.87
N ILE A 353 15.77 -13.63 -44.31
CA ILE A 353 16.08 -12.20 -44.10
C ILE A 353 16.23 -11.92 -42.61
N VAL A 354 15.28 -12.37 -41.79
CA VAL A 354 15.26 -12.08 -40.36
C VAL A 354 14.77 -13.24 -39.52
N SER A 355 15.52 -13.55 -38.47
CA SER A 355 15.10 -14.43 -37.40
C SER A 355 13.93 -13.83 -36.64
N ILE A 356 12.84 -14.60 -36.49
CA ILE A 356 11.70 -14.17 -35.69
C ILE A 356 12.08 -13.86 -34.24
N LYS A 357 13.04 -14.59 -33.67
CA LYS A 357 13.54 -14.35 -32.32
C LYS A 357 14.21 -12.98 -32.21
N LEU A 358 15.07 -12.64 -33.17
CA LEU A 358 15.71 -11.32 -33.22
C LEU A 358 14.66 -10.21 -33.32
N LEU A 359 13.71 -10.34 -34.25
CA LEU A 359 12.67 -9.33 -34.44
C LEU A 359 11.81 -9.14 -33.18
N SER A 360 11.47 -10.24 -32.49
CA SER A 360 10.75 -10.18 -31.22
C SER A 360 11.55 -9.43 -30.15
N LEU A 361 12.87 -9.62 -30.06
CA LEU A 361 13.74 -8.89 -29.13
C LEU A 361 13.84 -7.41 -29.51
N PHE A 362 14.00 -7.10 -30.79
CA PHE A 362 14.17 -5.73 -31.26
C PHE A 362 12.92 -4.88 -31.04
N ILE A 363 11.71 -5.43 -31.21
CA ILE A 363 10.46 -4.71 -30.91
C ILE A 363 10.35 -4.31 -29.43
N GLU A 364 11.00 -5.04 -28.53
CA GLU A 364 11.06 -4.70 -27.10
C GLU A 364 12.16 -3.69 -26.75
N SER A 365 13.06 -3.34 -27.69
CA SER A 365 14.12 -2.35 -27.47
C SER A 365 13.61 -0.90 -27.43
N SER A 366 14.37 -0.02 -26.79
CA SER A 366 14.03 1.41 -26.65
C SER A 366 13.91 2.10 -28.00
N LEU A 367 14.78 1.75 -28.97
CA LEU A 367 14.74 2.30 -30.33
C LEU A 367 13.39 2.01 -31.00
N ILE A 368 13.01 0.74 -31.12
CA ILE A 368 11.80 0.35 -31.85
C ILE A 368 10.55 0.83 -31.11
N ARG A 369 10.56 0.85 -29.77
CA ARG A 369 9.48 1.46 -28.98
C ARG A 369 9.34 2.97 -29.26
N SER A 370 10.44 3.68 -29.46
CA SER A 370 10.41 5.09 -29.86
C SER A 370 9.83 5.26 -31.27
N LEU A 371 10.20 4.39 -32.22
CA LEU A 371 9.62 4.42 -33.57
C LEU A 371 8.11 4.12 -33.56
N ILE A 372 7.67 3.15 -32.77
CA ILE A 372 6.23 2.86 -32.59
C ILE A 372 5.51 4.07 -31.99
N LYS A 373 6.14 4.79 -31.05
CA LYS A 373 5.57 6.00 -30.45
C LYS A 373 5.32 7.07 -31.51
N GLU A 374 6.26 7.29 -32.44
CA GLU A 374 6.07 8.23 -33.56
C GLU A 374 4.86 7.85 -34.42
N ILE A 375 4.61 6.55 -34.64
CA ILE A 375 3.41 6.07 -35.37
C ILE A 375 2.13 6.54 -34.69
N THR A 376 2.12 6.56 -33.36
CA THR A 376 0.95 6.84 -32.52
C THR A 376 0.83 8.29 -32.07
N ALA A 377 1.78 9.17 -32.44
CA ALA A 377 1.77 10.57 -32.06
C ALA A 377 0.61 11.34 -32.72
N GLY A 378 0.05 12.33 -32.01
CA GLY A 378 -0.91 13.29 -32.56
C GLY A 378 -2.35 12.78 -32.76
N VAL A 379 -2.69 11.58 -32.27
CA VAL A 379 -4.06 11.02 -32.36
C VAL A 379 -4.71 10.86 -30.98
N ALA A 380 -6.02 11.11 -30.89
CA ALA A 380 -6.78 11.01 -29.63
C ALA A 380 -6.81 9.59 -29.04
N GLN A 381 -6.74 8.56 -29.89
CA GLN A 381 -6.59 7.16 -29.49
C GLN A 381 -5.27 6.62 -30.05
N GLN A 382 -4.34 6.27 -29.17
CA GLN A 382 -3.03 5.72 -29.57
C GLN A 382 -3.21 4.34 -30.23
N LYS A 383 -3.03 4.31 -31.55
CA LYS A 383 -3.19 3.12 -32.38
C LYS A 383 -2.11 3.07 -33.45
N ILE A 384 -1.48 1.91 -33.61
CA ILE A 384 -0.50 1.69 -34.67
C ILE A 384 -1.23 1.67 -36.03
N SER A 385 -0.92 2.63 -36.89
CA SER A 385 -1.35 2.61 -38.29
C SER A 385 -0.59 1.54 -39.07
N LEU A 386 -1.28 0.62 -39.75
CA LEU A 386 -0.63 -0.43 -40.54
C LEU A 386 0.23 0.16 -41.67
N GLN A 387 -0.22 1.24 -42.30
CA GLN A 387 0.54 1.91 -43.36
C GLN A 387 1.87 2.44 -42.84
N ARG A 388 1.86 3.09 -41.67
CA ARG A 388 3.09 3.63 -41.07
C ARG A 388 3.97 2.53 -40.49
N PHE A 389 3.37 1.48 -39.93
CA PHE A 389 4.09 0.31 -39.46
C PHE A 389 4.86 -0.36 -40.61
N ARG A 390 4.24 -0.49 -41.79
CA ARG A 390 4.88 -1.04 -43.00
C ARG A 390 6.12 -0.28 -43.45
N SER A 391 6.18 1.03 -43.21
CA SER A 391 7.32 1.88 -43.56
C SER A 391 8.31 2.11 -42.41
N MET A 392 8.07 1.54 -41.23
CA MET A 392 8.93 1.75 -40.06
C MET A 392 10.32 1.13 -40.31
N PRO A 393 11.42 1.88 -40.13
CA PRO A 393 12.76 1.34 -40.33
C PRO A 393 13.14 0.38 -39.21
N LEU A 394 13.73 -0.75 -39.58
CA LEU A 394 14.23 -1.80 -38.71
C LEU A 394 15.71 -2.03 -39.03
N PRO A 395 16.61 -2.01 -38.03
CA PRO A 395 18.01 -2.30 -38.25
C PRO A 395 18.17 -3.82 -38.34
N ILE A 396 18.71 -4.33 -39.45
CA ILE A 396 18.81 -5.77 -39.71
C ILE A 396 20.28 -6.17 -39.90
N PRO A 397 20.85 -7.01 -39.00
CA PRO A 397 22.18 -7.60 -39.16
C PRO A 397 22.22 -8.72 -40.22
N PRO A 398 23.41 -9.15 -40.67
CA PRO A 398 23.58 -10.42 -41.38
C PRO A 398 23.10 -11.62 -40.54
N LEU A 399 22.57 -12.67 -41.19
CA LEU A 399 21.94 -13.82 -40.51
C LEU A 399 22.79 -14.46 -39.41
N ASP A 400 24.09 -14.66 -39.65
CA ASP A 400 25.00 -15.26 -38.66
C ASP A 400 25.11 -14.38 -37.41
N GLU A 401 25.15 -13.06 -37.60
CA GLU A 401 25.16 -12.12 -36.48
C GLU A 401 23.81 -12.10 -35.75
N GLN A 402 22.69 -12.26 -36.46
CA GLN A 402 21.38 -12.38 -35.80
C GLN A 402 21.34 -13.58 -34.85
N GLN A 403 21.93 -14.71 -35.24
CA GLN A 403 22.03 -15.90 -34.39
C GLN A 403 22.91 -15.61 -33.15
N GLU A 404 24.04 -14.93 -33.34
CA GLU A 404 24.94 -14.58 -32.22
C GLU A 404 24.30 -13.58 -31.25
N ILE A 405 23.59 -12.55 -31.75
CA ILE A 405 22.84 -11.61 -30.91
C ILE A 405 21.81 -12.37 -30.08
N VAL A 406 20.99 -13.20 -30.72
CA VAL A 406 19.96 -14.00 -30.02
C VAL A 406 20.61 -14.87 -28.95
N ARG A 407 21.71 -15.57 -29.27
CA ARG A 407 22.44 -16.41 -28.30
C ARG A 407 22.94 -15.63 -27.10
N ARG A 408 23.54 -14.44 -27.31
CA ARG A 408 24.03 -13.57 -26.22
C ARG A 408 22.89 -13.04 -25.36
N VAL A 409 21.80 -12.57 -25.98
CA VAL A 409 20.63 -12.07 -25.26
C VAL A 409 19.97 -13.17 -24.44
N GLU A 410 19.71 -14.35 -25.02
CA GLU A 410 19.14 -15.51 -24.30
C GLU A 410 20.02 -15.92 -23.11
N SER A 411 21.35 -15.96 -23.29
CA SER A 411 22.30 -16.26 -22.20
C SER A 411 22.24 -15.24 -21.06
N LEU A 412 22.19 -13.95 -21.39
CA LEU A 412 22.14 -12.87 -20.38
C LEU A 412 20.77 -12.79 -19.70
N PHE A 413 19.68 -13.06 -20.43
CA PHE A 413 18.34 -13.16 -19.85
C PHE A 413 18.22 -14.34 -18.90
N ALA A 414 18.76 -15.50 -19.27
CA ALA A 414 18.83 -16.66 -18.38
C ALA A 414 19.64 -16.38 -17.11
N TYR A 415 20.71 -15.57 -17.20
CA TYR A 415 21.43 -15.09 -16.02
C TYR A 415 20.57 -14.20 -15.13
N ALA A 416 19.83 -13.25 -15.71
CA ALA A 416 18.90 -12.41 -14.96
C ALA A 416 17.75 -13.23 -14.33
N ASP A 417 17.24 -14.26 -14.99
CA ASP A 417 16.23 -15.16 -14.45
C ASP A 417 16.74 -15.91 -13.20
N ARG A 418 18.00 -16.37 -13.23
CA ARG A 418 18.64 -16.99 -12.05
C ARG A 418 18.80 -16.00 -10.89
N LEU A 419 19.19 -14.76 -11.18
CA LEU A 419 19.28 -13.71 -10.16
C LEU A 419 17.90 -13.39 -9.56
N GLU A 420 16.86 -13.36 -10.38
CA GLU A 420 15.48 -13.16 -9.93
C GLU A 420 15.01 -14.29 -9.01
N ALA A 421 15.31 -15.54 -9.36
CA ALA A 421 15.03 -16.69 -8.50
C ALA A 421 15.79 -16.64 -7.15
N HIS A 422 17.07 -16.26 -7.17
CA HIS A 422 17.85 -16.07 -5.94
C HIS A 422 17.29 -14.94 -5.07
N TYR A 423 16.88 -13.83 -5.69
CA TYR A 423 16.21 -12.71 -5.02
C TYR A 423 14.92 -13.17 -4.33
N GLN A 424 14.05 -13.89 -5.05
CA GLN A 424 12.79 -14.40 -4.50
C GLN A 424 13.05 -15.32 -3.30
N ALA A 425 14.02 -16.22 -3.40
CA ALA A 425 14.42 -17.08 -2.29
C ALA A 425 14.94 -16.28 -1.08
N ALA A 426 15.73 -15.23 -1.30
CA ALA A 426 16.23 -14.36 -0.24
C ALA A 426 15.10 -13.60 0.46
N CYS A 427 14.11 -13.07 -0.29
CA CYS A 427 12.93 -12.42 0.29
C CYS A 427 12.15 -13.39 1.20
N THR A 428 11.88 -14.61 0.73
CA THR A 428 11.21 -15.64 1.55
C THR A 428 12.00 -16.00 2.81
N GLN A 429 13.34 -16.00 2.75
CA GLN A 429 14.17 -16.23 3.93
C GLN A 429 14.06 -15.08 4.94
N ILE A 430 14.10 -13.83 4.47
CA ILE A 430 13.98 -12.64 5.33
C ILE A 430 12.63 -12.57 6.03
N GLU A 431 11.54 -12.85 5.31
CA GLU A 431 10.19 -12.92 5.89
C GLU A 431 10.11 -13.90 7.07
N ARG A 432 10.93 -14.96 7.06
CA ARG A 432 11.01 -15.96 8.13
C ARG A 432 11.97 -15.59 9.27
N LEU A 433 12.93 -14.68 9.04
CA LEU A 433 13.93 -14.34 10.04
C LEU A 433 13.32 -13.66 11.26
N THR A 434 12.44 -12.67 11.08
CA THR A 434 11.82 -11.94 12.20
C THR A 434 11.05 -12.88 13.15
N PRO A 435 10.12 -13.74 12.67
CA PRO A 435 9.45 -14.72 13.53
C PRO A 435 10.43 -15.68 14.23
N VAL A 436 11.46 -16.16 13.52
CA VAL A 436 12.45 -17.08 14.11
C VAL A 436 13.26 -16.40 15.21
N LEU A 437 13.71 -15.16 15.01
CA LEU A 437 14.47 -14.40 16.00
C LEU A 437 13.64 -14.12 17.25
N LEU A 438 12.39 -13.70 17.07
CA LEU A 438 11.45 -13.51 18.17
C LEU A 438 11.20 -14.83 18.92
N ALA A 439 10.92 -15.91 18.20
CA ALA A 439 10.67 -17.21 18.82
C ALA A 439 11.91 -17.75 19.57
N LYS A 440 13.12 -17.51 19.06
CA LYS A 440 14.38 -17.84 19.78
C LYS A 440 14.56 -16.98 21.02
N ALA A 441 14.27 -15.69 20.94
CA ALA A 441 14.34 -14.77 22.08
C ALA A 441 13.47 -15.28 23.23
N PHE A 442 12.20 -15.58 22.95
CA PHE A 442 11.23 -15.97 23.97
C PHE A 442 11.25 -17.47 24.34
N ARG A 443 12.24 -18.21 23.84
CA ARG A 443 12.62 -19.54 24.36
C ARG A 443 13.96 -19.53 25.12
N GLY A 444 14.58 -18.35 25.31
CA GLY A 444 15.89 -18.23 25.95
C GLY A 444 17.06 -18.73 25.09
N GLU A 445 16.88 -18.83 23.77
CA GLU A 445 17.92 -19.34 22.85
C GLU A 445 18.72 -18.22 22.17
N LEU A 446 18.37 -16.94 22.41
CA LEU A 446 18.96 -15.82 21.68
C LEU A 446 20.24 -15.26 22.33
N VAL A 447 20.32 -15.32 23.65
CA VAL A 447 21.46 -14.85 24.45
C VAL A 447 21.81 -15.90 25.51
N PRO A 448 23.06 -15.99 25.97
CA PRO A 448 23.41 -16.89 27.06
C PRO A 448 22.78 -16.41 28.39
N GLN A 449 22.42 -17.37 29.24
CA GLN A 449 21.98 -17.11 30.61
C GLN A 449 23.18 -16.73 31.50
N ASP A 450 22.94 -15.88 32.49
CA ASP A 450 23.90 -15.55 33.55
C ASP A 450 23.36 -16.09 34.88
N PRO A 451 24.04 -17.05 35.53
CA PRO A 451 23.61 -17.60 36.82
C PRO A 451 23.51 -16.57 37.95
N ASN A 452 24.12 -15.38 37.81
CA ASN A 452 24.06 -14.31 38.80
C ASN A 452 22.84 -13.40 38.64
N ASP A 453 22.05 -13.57 37.58
CA ASP A 453 20.85 -12.77 37.39
C ASP A 453 19.76 -13.15 38.39
N GLU A 454 19.16 -12.15 39.04
CA GLU A 454 18.04 -12.35 39.94
C GLU A 454 16.83 -12.91 39.17
N SER A 455 16.32 -14.07 39.61
CA SER A 455 15.20 -14.75 38.95
C SER A 455 13.96 -13.86 38.83
N ALA A 456 13.21 -14.03 37.74
CA ALA A 456 12.01 -13.24 37.47
C ALA A 456 10.91 -13.41 38.54
N SER A 457 10.81 -14.58 39.19
CA SER A 457 9.88 -14.84 40.29
C SER A 457 10.14 -13.95 41.50
N VAL A 458 11.40 -13.83 41.92
CA VAL A 458 11.81 -13.00 43.07
C VAL A 458 11.47 -11.52 42.82
N LEU A 459 11.69 -11.04 41.59
CA LEU A 459 11.32 -9.67 41.19
C LEU A 459 9.80 -9.42 41.27
N LEU A 460 8.98 -10.34 40.76
CA LEU A 460 7.53 -10.21 40.83
C LEU A 460 7.01 -10.28 42.27
N GLU A 461 7.51 -11.21 43.07
CA GLU A 461 7.10 -11.36 44.47
C GLU A 461 7.36 -10.06 45.26
N ARG A 462 8.52 -9.43 45.04
CA ARG A 462 8.87 -8.12 45.65
C ARG A 462 7.85 -7.05 45.30
N ILE A 463 7.48 -6.94 44.02
CA ILE A 463 6.54 -5.92 43.53
C ILE A 463 5.13 -6.19 44.04
N HIS A 464 4.69 -7.45 44.07
CA HIS A 464 3.40 -7.80 44.65
C HIS A 464 3.33 -7.43 46.13
N ALA A 465 4.40 -7.70 46.89
CA ALA A 465 4.48 -7.31 48.30
C ALA A 465 4.46 -5.79 48.48
N GLU A 466 5.24 -5.05 47.70
CA GLU A 466 5.25 -3.58 47.72
C GLU A 466 3.90 -2.97 47.34
N ARG A 467 3.21 -3.54 46.34
CA ARG A 467 1.88 -3.07 45.91
C ARG A 467 0.79 -3.43 46.91
N ALA A 468 0.87 -4.59 47.56
CA ALA A 468 -0.03 -4.96 48.64
C ALA A 468 0.17 -4.06 49.88
N ALA A 469 1.40 -3.58 50.09
CA ALA A 469 1.74 -2.64 51.17
C ALA A 469 1.38 -1.17 50.85
N GLN A 470 1.21 -0.81 49.58
CA GLN A 470 0.73 0.52 49.19
C GLN A 470 -0.78 0.64 49.47
N PRO A 471 -1.25 1.70 50.16
CA PRO A 471 -2.67 1.92 50.36
C PRO A 471 -3.34 2.04 48.99
N ALA A 472 -4.40 1.26 48.78
CA ALA A 472 -5.17 1.30 47.55
C ALA A 472 -5.46 2.77 47.20
N LYS A 473 -4.95 3.25 46.05
CA LYS A 473 -5.37 4.54 45.52
C LYS A 473 -6.89 4.52 45.51
N ALA A 474 -7.50 5.41 46.28
CA ALA A 474 -8.94 5.52 46.38
C ALA A 474 -9.50 5.42 44.96
N LYS A 475 -10.34 4.40 44.72
CA LYS A 475 -11.17 4.39 43.51
C LYS A 475 -11.76 5.79 43.45
N ARG A 476 -11.49 6.54 42.38
CA ARG A 476 -12.26 7.76 42.12
C ARG A 476 -13.70 7.32 42.15
N ASP A 477 -14.39 7.74 43.20
CA ASP A 477 -15.78 7.43 43.41
C ASP A 477 -16.53 8.11 42.27
N ILE A 478 -16.90 7.35 41.25
CA ILE A 478 -17.73 7.82 40.13
C ILE A 478 -19.19 7.90 40.63
N THR A 479 -19.40 8.45 41.82
CA THR A 479 -20.71 8.76 42.38
C THR A 479 -20.89 10.25 42.64
N SER A 480 -19.87 11.10 42.46
CA SER A 480 -20.11 12.54 42.27
C SER A 480 -20.42 12.85 40.80
N ARG A 481 -21.58 12.38 40.31
CA ARG A 481 -22.28 13.16 39.28
C ARG A 481 -22.45 14.56 39.87
N LYS A 482 -21.85 15.59 39.26
CA LYS A 482 -22.39 16.96 39.41
C LYS A 482 -23.90 16.87 39.18
N PRO A 483 -24.75 17.56 39.96
CA PRO A 483 -26.19 17.46 39.81
C PRO A 483 -26.53 17.71 38.34
N ALA A 484 -27.39 16.86 37.79
CA ALA A 484 -27.83 16.98 36.41
C ALA A 484 -28.31 18.42 36.18
N MET A 485 -27.65 19.15 35.28
CA MET A 485 -28.11 20.50 34.95
C MET A 485 -29.52 20.39 34.36
N THR A 486 -30.45 21.14 34.95
CA THR A 486 -31.88 21.08 34.64
C THR A 486 -32.13 21.50 33.19
N LYS A 487 -32.92 20.71 32.46
CA LYS A 487 -33.29 21.00 31.07
C LYS A 487 -34.03 22.35 31.02
N MET A 488 -33.62 23.25 30.12
CA MET A 488 -34.20 24.59 30.02
C MET A 488 -35.68 24.51 29.61
N THR A 489 -36.53 24.73 30.61
CA THR A 489 -37.99 24.79 30.55
C THR A 489 -38.46 26.10 31.15
N LYS A 490 -39.68 26.54 30.81
CA LYS A 490 -40.25 27.78 31.34
C LYS A 490 -40.19 27.88 32.87
N GLU A 491 -40.47 26.79 33.58
CA GLU A 491 -40.39 26.75 35.04
C GLU A 491 -38.95 26.80 35.58
N SER A 492 -37.98 26.14 34.93
CA SER A 492 -36.57 26.27 35.33
C SER A 492 -36.00 27.68 35.15
N VAL A 493 -36.46 28.42 34.13
CA VAL A 493 -36.07 29.82 33.90
C VAL A 493 -36.70 30.72 34.97
N LYS A 494 -37.98 30.51 35.32
CA LYS A 494 -38.64 31.21 36.44
C LYS A 494 -37.90 31.02 37.76
N GLU A 495 -37.43 29.80 38.03
CA GLU A 495 -36.70 29.48 39.25
C GLU A 495 -35.29 30.11 39.26
N ALA A 496 -34.56 30.07 38.14
CA ALA A 496 -33.27 30.74 38.01
C ALA A 496 -33.37 32.26 38.25
N ILE A 497 -34.42 32.91 37.73
CA ILE A 497 -34.73 34.31 37.98
C ILE A 497 -34.94 34.58 39.48
N ARG A 498 -35.62 33.69 40.22
CA ARG A 498 -35.84 33.86 41.66
C ARG A 498 -34.56 33.75 42.47
N GLN A 499 -33.63 32.90 42.03
CA GLN A 499 -32.37 32.63 42.72
C GLN A 499 -31.26 33.66 42.45
N LEU A 500 -31.42 34.53 41.45
CA LEU A 500 -30.48 35.61 41.22
C LEU A 500 -30.41 36.55 42.45
N PRO A 501 -29.21 36.99 42.87
CA PRO A 501 -29.04 37.79 44.08
C PRO A 501 -29.52 39.23 43.94
N GLN A 502 -29.55 39.78 42.71
CA GLN A 502 -29.87 41.18 42.44
C GLN A 502 -31.21 41.33 41.69
N ASN A 503 -31.96 42.41 41.94
CA ASN A 503 -33.26 42.63 41.30
C ASN A 503 -33.15 42.99 39.81
N LYS A 504 -32.01 43.60 39.44
CA LYS A 504 -31.59 43.97 38.08
C LYS A 504 -30.54 42.96 37.61
N PHE A 505 -30.65 42.44 36.39
CA PHE A 505 -29.67 41.53 35.80
C PHE A 505 -29.63 41.57 34.26
N SER A 506 -28.53 41.13 33.65
CA SER A 506 -28.41 40.91 32.20
C SER A 506 -28.93 39.55 31.75
N PHE A 507 -29.13 39.42 30.44
CA PHE A 507 -29.35 38.14 29.79
C PHE A 507 -28.21 37.14 30.06
N ASP A 508 -26.95 37.60 30.02
CA ASP A 508 -25.78 36.74 30.24
C ASP A 508 -25.69 36.23 31.69
N GLU A 509 -25.95 37.09 32.68
CA GLU A 509 -26.01 36.71 34.09
C GLU A 509 -27.09 35.65 34.37
N LEU A 510 -28.24 35.74 33.68
CA LEU A 510 -29.27 34.70 33.78
C LEU A 510 -28.85 33.40 33.08
N ARG A 511 -28.14 33.50 31.96
CA ARG A 511 -27.65 32.34 31.19
C ARG A 511 -26.58 31.54 31.93
N GLU A 512 -25.74 32.18 32.73
CA GLU A 512 -24.69 31.51 33.52
C GLU A 512 -25.23 30.38 34.41
N ASN A 513 -26.53 30.44 34.78
CA ASN A 513 -27.18 29.49 35.67
C ASN A 513 -28.07 28.46 34.95
N LEU A 514 -28.09 28.41 33.62
CA LEU A 514 -29.00 27.57 32.82
C LEU A 514 -28.26 26.79 31.70
N THR A 515 -28.72 25.57 31.41
CA THR A 515 -28.23 24.76 30.25
C THR A 515 -29.19 24.78 29.07
N GLY A 516 -28.79 25.41 27.97
CA GLY A 516 -29.51 25.42 26.69
C GLY A 516 -28.85 26.37 25.68
N ASP A 517 -29.38 26.41 24.45
CA ASP A 517 -28.94 27.38 23.45
C ASP A 517 -29.56 28.77 23.68
N TYR A 518 -28.93 29.79 23.11
CA TYR A 518 -29.31 31.19 23.27
C TYR A 518 -30.75 31.47 22.82
N ASP A 519 -31.17 30.86 21.71
CA ASP A 519 -32.48 31.10 21.10
C ASP A 519 -33.61 30.55 21.98
N SER A 520 -33.40 29.36 22.55
CA SER A 520 -34.36 28.74 23.46
C SER A 520 -34.59 29.57 24.74
N LEU A 521 -33.54 30.21 25.29
CA LEU A 521 -33.68 31.08 26.48
C LEU A 521 -34.40 32.37 26.12
N LYS A 522 -34.05 32.94 24.95
CA LYS A 522 -34.68 34.13 24.40
C LYS A 522 -36.20 33.92 24.20
N ASP A 523 -36.60 32.82 23.59
CA ASP A 523 -38.03 32.50 23.35
C ASP A 523 -38.82 32.34 24.64
N ILE A 524 -38.25 31.69 25.65
CA ILE A 524 -38.87 31.56 26.97
C ILE A 524 -38.99 32.94 27.65
N LEU A 525 -37.97 33.78 27.58
CA LEU A 525 -38.01 35.14 28.16
C LEU A 525 -39.05 36.04 27.47
N PHE A 526 -39.16 35.99 26.14
CA PHE A 526 -40.22 36.72 25.43
C PHE A 526 -41.60 36.24 25.85
N THR A 527 -41.77 34.94 26.01
CA THR A 527 -43.03 34.36 26.50
C THR A 527 -43.35 34.85 27.91
N LEU A 528 -42.36 34.95 28.81
CA LEU A 528 -42.55 35.43 30.19
C LEU A 528 -42.85 36.94 30.28
N LEU A 529 -42.25 37.74 29.40
CA LEU A 529 -42.51 39.19 29.31
C LEU A 529 -43.92 39.51 28.81
N SER A 530 -44.50 38.61 28.01
CA SER A 530 -45.82 38.79 27.40
C SER A 530 -46.97 38.14 28.19
N GLU A 531 -46.73 37.61 29.39
CA GLU A 531 -47.78 37.08 30.26
C GLU A 531 -48.68 38.20 30.83
N ALA A 532 -49.96 37.93 31.05
CA ALA A 532 -50.92 38.91 31.58
C ALA A 532 -50.53 39.48 32.97
N LYS A 533 -49.68 38.76 33.72
CA LYS A 533 -48.98 39.23 34.92
C LYS A 533 -47.51 38.84 34.78
N PRO A 534 -46.69 39.65 34.10
CA PRO A 534 -45.32 39.27 33.81
C PRO A 534 -44.49 39.29 35.09
N ILE A 535 -43.69 38.25 35.31
CA ILE A 535 -42.78 38.15 36.47
C ILE A 535 -41.47 38.93 36.27
N LEU A 536 -41.29 39.53 35.09
CA LEU A 536 -40.12 40.27 34.66
C LEU A 536 -40.58 41.50 33.87
N THR A 537 -39.81 42.58 33.94
CA THR A 537 -39.90 43.70 33.01
C THR A 537 -38.55 43.93 32.35
N GLN A 538 -38.56 44.45 31.13
CA GLN A 538 -37.35 44.78 30.40
C GLN A 538 -37.28 46.30 30.22
N VAL A 539 -36.19 46.90 30.65
CA VAL A 539 -35.99 48.36 30.61
C VAL A 539 -34.63 48.66 30.01
N PHE A 540 -34.55 49.70 29.18
CA PHE A 540 -33.27 50.23 28.71
C PHE A 540 -32.64 51.08 29.82
N ASP A 541 -31.51 50.62 30.35
CA ASP A 541 -30.78 51.33 31.39
C ASP A 541 -29.94 52.44 30.75
N GLN A 542 -30.22 53.70 31.12
CA GLN A 542 -29.55 54.86 30.52
C GLN A 542 -28.11 55.04 31.01
N GLU A 543 -27.76 54.56 32.20
CA GLU A 543 -26.39 54.67 32.74
C GLU A 543 -25.47 53.65 32.09
N GLU A 544 -25.97 52.43 31.83
CA GLU A 544 -25.18 51.35 31.23
C GLU A 544 -25.35 51.22 29.70
N GLN A 545 -26.25 52.02 29.09
CA GLN A 545 -26.57 51.98 27.66
C GLN A 545 -26.94 50.57 27.16
N ALA A 546 -27.62 49.77 27.98
CA ALA A 546 -27.93 48.37 27.70
C ALA A 546 -29.32 47.95 28.20
N MET A 547 -29.90 46.93 27.58
CA MET A 547 -31.18 46.35 28.01
C MET A 547 -30.98 45.48 29.26
N ARG A 548 -31.77 45.74 30.32
CA ARG A 548 -31.72 45.01 31.58
C ARG A 548 -33.09 44.44 31.94
N PHE A 549 -33.09 43.34 32.67
CA PHE A 549 -34.30 42.71 33.19
C PHE A 549 -34.45 43.03 34.68
N PHE A 550 -35.68 43.29 35.10
CA PHE A 550 -36.07 43.52 36.49
C PHE A 550 -37.14 42.51 36.89
N ARG A 551 -37.14 42.02 38.13
CA ARG A 551 -38.23 41.15 38.61
C ARG A 551 -39.44 42.00 38.97
N ALA A 552 -40.61 41.65 38.45
CA ALA A 552 -41.83 42.36 38.75
C ALA A 552 -42.37 41.95 40.14
N GLY A 553 -42.64 42.92 41.01
CA GLY A 553 -43.23 42.71 42.34
C GLY A 553 -42.29 42.84 43.55
N LYS A 554 -41.09 43.41 43.39
CA LYS A 554 -40.23 43.88 44.48
C LYS A 554 -39.58 45.22 44.17
#